data_AF-X0U3Q7-F1
#
_entry.id   AF-X0U3Q7-F1
#
_cell.length_a   1.000
_cell.length_b   1.000
_cell.length_c   1.000
_cell.angle_alpha   90.00
_cell.angle_beta   90.00
_cell.angle_gamma   90.00
#
_symmetry.space_group_name_H-M   'P 1'
#
loop_
_entity.id
_entity.type
_entity.pdbx_description
1 polymer ?
#
loop_
_entity_poly.entity_id
_entity_poly.type
_entity_poly.pdbx_seq_one_letter_code
_entity_poly.pdbx_strand_id
1 'polypeptide(L)'
;ATYLAIKTFGNIGIGIASGIMIFTILVFGEIVPKSLAVTNAEAISKRVARPIEIISTGLFPLIKVFKVIISVLYYFFGKKSVKEKKEITEEDLITLIDAGKDEGVIEEEEKEMIRNIFEFGDTMVKEAMIPRVDMACIPSDTKLGSILKLIKKMGHSRIPVYEETIDNIIG
;
A
#
# COMPACT_ATOMS: atom_id res chain seq x y z
N ALA A 1 7.89 45.13 2.16
CA ALA A 1 6.76 45.07 3.12
C ALA A 1 7.17 45.57 4.50
N THR A 2 8.19 44.99 5.15
CA THR A 2 8.65 45.38 6.50
C THR A 2 9.07 46.85 6.59
N TYR A 3 9.78 47.38 5.59
CA TYR A 3 10.17 48.80 5.52
C TYR A 3 8.96 49.76 5.45
N LEU A 4 7.92 49.41 4.69
CA LEU A 4 6.69 50.19 4.56
C LEU A 4 5.87 50.17 5.86
N ALA A 5 5.82 49.02 6.54
CA ALA A 5 5.11 48.86 7.81
C ALA A 5 5.77 49.62 8.98
N ILE A 6 7.11 49.68 8.99
CA ILE A 6 7.89 50.47 9.96
C ILE A 6 7.54 51.97 9.82
N LYS A 7 7.38 52.46 8.58
CA LYS A 7 7.06 53.86 8.31
C LYS A 7 5.64 54.26 8.75
N THR A 8 4.70 53.31 8.78
CA THR A 8 3.28 53.59 9.11
C THR A 8 2.88 53.24 10.55
N PHE A 9 3.49 52.23 11.19
CA PHE A 9 3.04 51.69 12.48
C PHE A 9 4.16 51.50 13.53
N GLY A 10 5.40 51.95 13.26
CA GLY A 10 6.53 51.80 14.19
C GLY A 10 6.90 50.34 14.47
N ASN A 11 7.42 50.03 15.65
CA ASN A 11 7.92 48.69 16.00
C ASN A 11 6.83 47.59 16.04
N ILE A 12 5.58 47.95 16.35
CA ILE A 12 4.45 47.00 16.34
C ILE A 12 4.10 46.58 14.90
N GLY A 13 4.31 47.48 13.93
CA GLY A 13 4.14 47.20 12.50
C GLY A 13 5.04 46.08 11.98
N ILE A 14 6.19 45.84 12.62
CA ILE A 14 7.12 44.78 12.23
C ILE A 14 6.51 43.40 12.48
N GLY A 15 5.87 43.19 13.64
CA GLY A 15 5.24 41.92 14.00
C GLY A 15 4.03 41.62 13.10
N ILE A 16 3.18 42.63 12.88
CA ILE A 16 2.00 42.50 12.03
C ILE A 16 2.41 42.23 10.57
N ALA A 17 3.37 42.98 10.03
CA ALA A 17 3.82 42.78 8.66
C ALA A 17 4.51 41.44 8.45
N SER A 18 5.29 40.98 9.44
CA SER A 18 5.93 39.66 9.40
C SER A 18 4.88 38.54 9.46
N GLY A 19 3.87 38.66 10.33
CA GLY A 19 2.77 37.69 10.41
C GLY A 19 1.99 37.59 9.11
N ILE A 20 1.61 38.73 8.52
CA ILE A 20 0.92 38.77 7.22
C ILE A 20 1.80 38.20 6.12
N MET A 21 3.10 38.52 6.11
CA MET A 21 4.04 37.99 5.11
C MET A 21 4.18 36.47 5.23
N ILE A 22 4.38 35.94 6.44
CA ILE A 22 4.48 34.49 6.68
C ILE A 22 3.19 33.81 6.24
N PHE A 23 2.03 34.32 6.65
CA PHE A 23 0.76 33.77 6.22
C PHE A 23 0.61 33.78 4.69
N THR A 24 0.95 34.88 4.04
CA THR A 24 0.84 35.01 2.58
C THR A 24 1.79 34.05 1.86
N ILE A 25 3.05 33.94 2.30
CA ILE A 25 4.04 33.03 1.70
C ILE A 25 3.63 31.58 1.93
N LEU A 26 3.18 31.22 3.14
CA LEU A 26 2.73 29.87 3.44
C LEU A 26 1.52 29.48 2.60
N VAL A 27 0.50 30.35 2.53
CA VAL A 27 -0.72 30.02 1.78
C VAL A 27 -0.45 30.01 0.28
N PHE A 28 0.08 31.10 -0.28
CA PHE A 28 0.18 31.27 -1.74
C PHE A 28 1.49 30.76 -2.34
N GLY A 29 2.58 30.72 -1.56
CA GLY A 29 3.89 30.26 -2.01
C GLY A 29 4.10 28.76 -1.78
N GLU A 30 3.54 28.22 -0.69
CA GLU A 30 3.80 26.83 -0.31
C GLU A 30 2.56 25.93 -0.41
N ILE A 31 1.54 26.15 0.41
CA ILE A 31 0.43 25.22 0.61
C ILE A 31 -0.41 25.08 -0.67
N VAL A 32 -0.87 26.18 -1.25
CA VAL A 32 -1.72 26.15 -2.44
C VAL A 32 -0.96 25.58 -3.66
N PRO A 33 0.25 26.04 -4.01
CA PRO A 33 0.99 25.46 -5.13
C PRO A 33 1.32 23.99 -4.93
N LYS A 34 1.72 23.60 -3.70
CA LYS A 34 2.03 22.20 -3.38
C LYS A 34 0.79 21.32 -3.46
N SER A 35 -0.36 21.79 -2.98
CA SER A 35 -1.63 21.07 -3.08
C SER A 35 -2.05 20.86 -4.54
N LEU A 36 -1.98 21.89 -5.38
CA LEU A 36 -2.25 21.77 -6.82
C LEU A 36 -1.26 20.86 -7.54
N ALA A 37 0.02 20.87 -7.12
CA ALA A 37 1.04 19.98 -7.64
C ALA A 37 0.78 18.52 -7.34
N VAL A 38 0.21 18.20 -6.16
CA VAL A 38 -0.13 16.83 -5.78
C VAL A 38 -1.37 16.34 -6.54
N THR A 39 -2.43 17.15 -6.62
CA THR A 39 -3.68 16.74 -7.29
C THR A 39 -3.53 16.60 -8.81
N ASN A 40 -2.62 17.36 -9.43
CA ASN A 40 -2.31 17.25 -10.86
C ASN A 40 -0.83 16.89 -11.09
N ALA A 41 -0.36 15.88 -10.36
CA ALA A 41 1.05 15.47 -10.36
C ALA A 41 1.57 15.17 -11.76
N GLU A 42 0.80 14.50 -12.62
CA GLU A 42 1.29 14.09 -13.94
C GLU A 42 1.54 15.28 -14.88
N ALA A 43 0.56 16.19 -15.03
CA ALA A 43 0.69 17.32 -15.94
C ALA A 43 1.74 18.33 -15.45
N ILE A 44 1.77 18.58 -14.14
CA ILE A 44 2.74 19.50 -13.54
C ILE A 44 4.14 18.89 -13.62
N SER A 45 4.32 17.60 -13.29
CA SER A 45 5.60 16.90 -13.41
C SER A 45 6.16 16.96 -14.82
N LYS A 46 5.34 16.71 -15.86
CA LYS A 46 5.79 16.83 -17.26
C LYS A 46 6.27 18.24 -17.60
N ARG A 47 5.62 19.28 -17.06
CA ARG A 47 6.00 20.68 -17.30
C ARG A 47 7.26 21.08 -16.55
N VAL A 48 7.43 20.64 -15.29
CA VAL A 48 8.59 21.00 -14.45
C VAL A 48 9.81 20.10 -14.66
N ALA A 49 9.64 18.94 -15.30
CA ALA A 49 10.73 17.98 -15.54
C ALA A 49 11.94 18.62 -16.22
N ARG A 50 11.73 19.38 -17.31
CA ARG A 50 12.83 20.03 -18.05
C ARG A 50 13.58 21.07 -17.22
N PRO A 51 12.91 22.04 -16.55
CA PRO A 51 13.59 22.95 -15.62
C PRO A 51 14.39 22.22 -14.53
N ILE A 52 13.81 21.18 -13.93
CA ILE A 52 14.48 20.38 -12.89
C ILE A 52 15.71 19.67 -13.44
N GLU A 53 15.64 19.12 -14.65
CA GLU A 53 16.75 18.43 -15.30
C GLU A 53 17.94 19.37 -15.58
N ILE A 54 17.67 20.59 -16.04
CA ILE A 54 18.71 21.61 -16.28
C ILE A 54 19.40 21.97 -14.97
N ILE A 55 18.62 22.24 -13.91
CA ILE A 55 19.13 22.58 -12.58
C ILE A 55 19.93 21.40 -12.00
N SER A 56 19.38 20.19 -12.08
CA SER A 56 20.01 18.95 -11.61
C SER A 56 21.33 18.68 -12.33
N THR A 57 21.40 18.90 -13.64
CA THR A 57 22.61 18.75 -14.44
C THR A 57 23.68 19.77 -14.04
N GLY A 58 23.28 21.03 -13.80
CA GLY A 58 24.19 22.06 -13.30
C GLY A 58 24.73 21.76 -11.89
N LEU A 59 23.88 21.21 -11.02
CA LEU A 59 24.23 20.80 -9.65
C LEU A 59 24.85 19.41 -9.56
N PHE A 60 24.94 18.68 -10.68
CA PHE A 60 25.48 17.32 -10.73
C PHE A 60 26.85 17.14 -10.04
N PRO A 61 27.86 18.01 -10.24
CA PRO A 61 29.14 17.84 -9.54
C PRO A 61 28.98 17.94 -8.02
N LEU A 62 28.12 18.83 -7.54
CA LEU A 62 27.83 18.97 -6.11
C LEU A 62 27.10 17.73 -5.58
N ILE A 63 26.07 17.25 -6.28
CA ILE A 63 25.33 16.03 -5.93
C ILE A 63 26.28 14.83 -5.83
N LYS A 64 27.26 14.72 -6.73
CA LYS A 64 28.25 13.64 -6.71
C LYS A 64 29.14 13.69 -5.46
N VAL A 65 29.58 14.86 -5.03
CA VAL A 65 30.35 15.02 -3.78
C VAL A 65 29.54 14.52 -2.59
N PHE A 66 28.29 14.94 -2.47
CA PHE A 66 27.41 14.46 -1.39
C PHE A 66 27.20 12.94 -1.44
N LYS A 67 26.97 12.36 -2.63
CA LYS A 67 26.84 10.91 -2.78
C LYS A 67 28.08 10.15 -2.32
N VAL A 68 29.28 10.68 -2.59
CA VAL A 68 30.53 10.08 -2.10
C VAL A 68 30.61 10.15 -0.58
N ILE A 69 30.31 11.30 0.03
CA ILE A 69 30.31 11.46 1.50
C ILE A 69 29.33 10.48 2.14
N ILE A 70 28.11 10.38 1.59
CA ILE A 70 27.08 9.46 2.05
C ILE A 70 27.55 8.01 1.91
N SER A 71 28.15 7.63 0.78
CA SER A 71 28.66 6.28 0.56
C SER A 71 29.79 5.92 1.53
N VAL A 72 30.67 6.87 1.84
CA VAL A 72 31.74 6.70 2.84
C VAL A 72 31.12 6.49 4.22
N LEU A 73 30.12 7.29 4.59
CA LEU A 73 29.41 7.14 5.85
C LEU A 73 28.71 5.77 5.97
N TYR A 74 28.00 5.33 4.92
CA TYR A 74 27.37 4.01 4.91
C TYR A 74 28.37 2.86 5.02
N TYR A 75 29.54 3.00 4.38
CA TYR A 75 30.63 2.04 4.51
C TYR A 75 31.11 1.92 5.97
N PHE A 76 31.28 3.06 6.67
CA PHE A 76 31.62 3.07 8.10
C PHE A 76 30.52 2.48 9.00
N PHE A 77 29.25 2.63 8.63
CA PHE A 77 28.10 2.11 9.38
C PHE A 77 27.71 0.66 8.99
N GLY A 78 28.52 -0.04 8.19
CA GLY A 78 28.34 -1.47 7.92
C GLY A 78 27.15 -1.84 7.01
N LYS A 79 26.46 -0.87 6.41
CA LYS A 79 25.39 -1.13 5.45
C LYS A 79 25.96 -1.19 4.03
N LYS A 80 25.92 -2.37 3.42
CA LYS A 80 26.31 -2.58 2.01
C LYS A 80 25.37 -1.79 1.10
N SER A 81 25.87 -0.68 0.58
CA SER A 81 25.36 0.07 -0.57
C SER A 81 23.97 0.70 -0.40
N VAL A 82 23.87 1.96 -0.81
CA VAL A 82 22.62 2.59 -1.27
C VAL A 82 22.26 2.00 -2.63
N LYS A 83 22.07 0.67 -2.71
CA LYS A 83 21.41 0.09 -3.88
C LYS A 83 19.93 0.28 -3.63
N GLU A 84 19.30 1.10 -4.47
CA GLU A 84 17.85 1.27 -4.59
C GLU A 84 17.19 -0.07 -4.99
N LYS A 85 17.28 -1.10 -4.14
CA LYS A 85 16.32 -2.18 -4.21
C LYS A 85 15.07 -1.62 -3.56
N LYS A 86 14.25 -0.94 -4.36
CA LYS A 86 12.80 -0.87 -4.12
C LYS A 86 12.28 -2.29 -4.30
N GLU A 87 12.59 -3.16 -3.36
CA GLU A 87 11.80 -4.37 -3.16
C GLU A 87 10.52 -3.86 -2.51
N ILE A 88 9.50 -3.64 -3.34
CA ILE A 88 8.16 -3.35 -2.85
C ILE A 88 7.72 -4.62 -2.12
N THR A 89 7.47 -4.51 -0.82
CA THR A 89 6.94 -5.62 -0.05
C THR A 89 5.42 -5.70 -0.22
N GLU A 90 4.82 -6.79 0.25
CA GLU A 90 3.37 -6.92 0.26
C GLU A 90 2.71 -5.81 1.11
N GLU A 91 3.32 -5.48 2.25
CA GLU A 91 2.84 -4.42 3.13
C GLU A 91 2.90 -3.04 2.47
N ASP A 92 3.94 -2.77 1.67
CA ASP A 92 4.03 -1.55 0.86
C ASP A 92 2.87 -1.49 -0.15
N LEU A 93 2.51 -2.63 -0.74
CA LEU A 93 1.45 -2.72 -1.75
C LEU A 93 0.06 -2.55 -1.13
N ILE A 94 -0.19 -3.13 0.05
CA ILE A 94 -1.41 -2.92 0.83
C ILE A 94 -1.54 -1.43 1.21
N THR A 95 -0.44 -0.79 1.61
CA THR A 95 -0.42 0.64 1.94
C THR A 95 -0.80 1.51 0.74
N LEU A 96 -0.37 1.13 -0.47
CA LEU A 96 -0.76 1.83 -1.70
C LEU A 96 -2.25 1.65 -2.03
N ILE A 97 -2.80 0.46 -1.80
CA ILE A 97 -4.23 0.19 -2.00
C ILE A 97 -5.08 0.99 -1.01
N ASP A 98 -4.64 1.08 0.25
CA ASP A 98 -5.30 1.90 1.27
C ASP A 98 -5.34 3.39 0.87
N ALA A 99 -4.23 3.92 0.36
CA ALA A 99 -4.19 5.27 -0.17
C ALA A 99 -5.12 5.46 -1.38
N GLY A 100 -5.19 4.48 -2.29
CA GLY A 100 -6.10 4.50 -3.43
C GLY A 100 -7.58 4.50 -3.05
N LYS A 101 -7.95 3.85 -1.95
CA LYS A 101 -9.30 3.91 -1.38
C LYS A 101 -9.62 5.30 -0.84
N ASP A 102 -8.72 5.90 -0.06
CA ASP A 102 -8.91 7.24 0.50
C ASP A 102 -9.04 8.32 -0.58
N GLU A 103 -8.37 8.12 -1.72
CA GLU A 103 -8.49 8.95 -2.91
C GLU A 103 -9.74 8.65 -3.76
N GLY A 104 -10.54 7.64 -3.39
CA GLY A 104 -11.76 7.23 -4.10
C GLY A 104 -11.51 6.56 -5.44
N VAL A 105 -10.29 6.05 -5.66
CA VAL A 105 -9.87 5.36 -6.89
C VAL A 105 -10.16 3.86 -6.81
N ILE A 106 -10.21 3.30 -5.59
CA ILE A 106 -10.44 1.88 -5.30
C ILE A 106 -11.65 1.75 -4.38
N GLU A 107 -12.57 0.86 -4.73
CA GLU A 107 -13.74 0.57 -3.90
C GLU A 107 -13.38 -0.38 -2.73
N GLU A 108 -14.16 -0.36 -1.65
CA GLU A 108 -13.86 -1.19 -0.47
C GLU A 108 -13.88 -2.69 -0.79
N GLU A 109 -14.78 -3.11 -1.68
CA GLU A 109 -14.91 -4.50 -2.14
C GLU A 109 -13.66 -4.97 -2.90
N GLU A 110 -13.05 -4.09 -3.70
CA GLU A 110 -11.83 -4.40 -4.46
C GLU A 110 -10.62 -4.53 -3.53
N LYS A 111 -10.53 -3.66 -2.51
CA LYS A 111 -9.52 -3.77 -1.46
C LYS A 111 -9.64 -5.08 -0.68
N GLU A 112 -10.86 -5.43 -0.26
CA GLU A 112 -11.11 -6.68 0.46
C GLU A 112 -10.75 -7.90 -0.40
N MET A 113 -11.09 -7.87 -1.70
CA MET A 113 -10.70 -8.91 -2.64
C MET A 113 -9.18 -9.06 -2.75
N ILE A 114 -8.44 -7.96 -2.93
CA ILE A 114 -6.98 -8.02 -3.06
C ILE A 114 -6.33 -8.57 -1.79
N ARG A 115 -6.80 -8.14 -0.62
CA ARG A 115 -6.33 -8.67 0.66
C ARG A 115 -6.58 -10.17 0.78
N ASN A 116 -7.78 -10.63 0.43
CA ASN A 116 -8.12 -12.05 0.45
C ASN A 116 -7.26 -12.88 -0.52
N ILE A 117 -6.82 -12.31 -1.65
CA ILE A 117 -5.91 -12.98 -2.59
C ILE A 117 -4.53 -13.22 -1.95
N PHE A 118 -3.99 -12.21 -1.26
CA PHE A 118 -2.73 -12.37 -0.54
C PHE A 118 -2.84 -13.38 0.59
N GLU A 119 -3.86 -13.24 1.45
CA GLU A 119 -4.11 -14.17 2.54
C GLU A 119 -4.34 -15.61 2.02
N PHE A 120 -5.01 -15.78 0.87
CA PHE A 120 -5.20 -17.09 0.25
C PHE A 120 -3.90 -17.76 -0.20
N GLY A 121 -2.93 -16.97 -0.68
CA GLY A 121 -1.60 -17.47 -1.08
C GLY A 121 -0.85 -18.12 0.08
N ASP A 122 -1.05 -17.59 1.29
CA ASP A 122 -0.43 -18.08 2.53
C ASP A 122 -1.31 -19.06 3.31
N THR A 123 -2.60 -19.15 2.98
CA THR A 123 -3.56 -20.02 3.67
C THR A 123 -3.18 -21.49 3.47
N MET A 124 -2.94 -22.20 4.57
CA MET A 124 -2.64 -23.63 4.51
C MET A 124 -3.92 -24.44 4.28
N VAL A 125 -3.81 -25.59 3.61
CA VAL A 125 -4.94 -26.52 3.40
C VAL A 125 -5.69 -26.84 4.70
N LYS A 126 -4.97 -26.91 5.83
CA LYS A 126 -5.55 -27.16 7.15
C LYS A 126 -6.52 -26.09 7.66
N GLU A 127 -6.42 -24.88 7.15
CA GLU A 127 -7.27 -23.74 7.52
C GLU A 127 -8.56 -23.72 6.70
N ALA A 128 -8.56 -24.34 5.52
CA ALA A 128 -9.73 -24.41 4.63
C ALA A 128 -10.43 -25.78 4.62
N MET A 129 -9.81 -26.85 5.10
CA MET A 129 -10.39 -28.20 5.10
C MET A 129 -11.42 -28.41 6.21
N ILE A 130 -12.39 -29.29 5.98
CA ILE A 130 -13.30 -29.77 7.02
C ILE A 130 -12.56 -30.80 7.89
N PRO A 131 -12.54 -30.64 9.23
CA PRO A 131 -11.90 -31.62 10.13
C PRO A 131 -12.50 -33.01 9.97
N ARG A 132 -11.67 -34.05 10.07
CA ARG A 132 -12.07 -35.46 9.90
C ARG A 132 -13.32 -35.85 10.70
N VAL A 133 -13.41 -35.40 11.94
CA VAL A 133 -14.51 -35.71 12.86
C VAL A 133 -15.85 -35.12 12.41
N ASP A 134 -15.81 -34.07 11.59
CA ASP A 134 -16.96 -33.35 11.08
C ASP A 134 -17.27 -33.72 9.62
N MET A 135 -16.49 -34.64 9.01
CA MET A 135 -16.71 -35.07 7.63
C MET A 135 -17.97 -35.94 7.52
N ALA A 136 -18.80 -35.59 6.54
CA ALA A 136 -19.92 -36.40 6.11
C ALA A 136 -19.43 -37.47 5.12
N CYS A 137 -19.23 -38.70 5.58
CA CYS A 137 -18.76 -39.83 4.74
C CYS A 137 -19.77 -40.99 4.71
N ILE A 138 -19.71 -41.82 3.67
CA ILE A 138 -20.57 -43.00 3.49
C ILE A 138 -19.72 -44.26 3.33
N PRO A 139 -20.04 -45.39 3.98
CA PRO A 139 -19.35 -46.65 3.74
C PRO A 139 -19.74 -47.28 2.39
N SER A 140 -18.80 -47.97 1.74
CA SER A 140 -18.93 -48.55 0.40
C SER A 140 -20.08 -49.56 0.24
N ASP A 141 -20.51 -50.20 1.33
CA ASP A 141 -21.59 -51.18 1.38
C ASP A 141 -22.99 -50.56 1.58
N THR A 142 -23.09 -49.23 1.62
CA THR A 142 -24.37 -48.54 1.87
C THR A 142 -25.34 -48.72 0.71
N LYS A 143 -26.56 -49.17 1.04
CA LYS A 143 -27.65 -49.33 0.05
C LYS A 143 -28.05 -47.99 -0.57
N LEU A 144 -28.29 -48.00 -1.89
CA LEU A 144 -28.66 -46.82 -2.69
C LEU A 144 -29.84 -46.00 -2.10
N GLY A 145 -30.85 -46.68 -1.55
CA GLY A 145 -32.01 -46.01 -0.93
C GLY A 145 -31.67 -45.21 0.33
N SER A 146 -30.64 -45.62 1.07
CA SER A 146 -30.12 -44.89 2.24
C SER A 146 -29.24 -43.71 1.83
N ILE A 147 -28.45 -43.87 0.75
CA ILE A 147 -27.62 -42.81 0.16
C ILE A 147 -28.51 -41.63 -0.26
N LEU A 148 -29.61 -41.89 -0.98
CA LEU A 148 -30.56 -40.86 -1.42
C LEU A 148 -31.20 -40.08 -0.25
N LYS A 149 -31.46 -40.75 0.88
CA LYS A 149 -31.97 -40.09 2.09
C LYS A 149 -30.89 -39.19 2.73
N LEU A 150 -29.63 -39.64 2.75
CA LEU A 150 -28.53 -38.88 3.31
C LEU A 150 -28.21 -37.64 2.48
N ILE A 151 -28.14 -37.77 1.14
CA ILE A 151 -27.92 -36.64 0.22
C ILE A 151 -29.01 -35.58 0.41
N LYS A 152 -30.28 -35.99 0.48
CA LYS A 152 -31.40 -35.05 0.73
C LYS A 152 -31.33 -34.37 2.09
N LYS A 153 -30.77 -35.03 3.11
CA LYS A 153 -30.64 -34.48 4.45
C LYS A 153 -29.46 -33.51 4.57
N MET A 154 -28.32 -33.83 3.96
CA MET A 154 -27.06 -33.10 4.11
C MET A 154 -26.86 -32.00 3.06
N GLY A 155 -27.44 -32.15 1.86
CA GLY A 155 -27.36 -31.15 0.79
C GLY A 155 -26.00 -31.01 0.11
N HIS A 156 -25.03 -31.88 0.43
CA HIS A 156 -23.70 -31.84 -0.18
C HIS A 156 -23.71 -32.40 -1.62
N SER A 157 -22.96 -31.76 -2.52
CA SER A 157 -22.81 -32.20 -3.92
C SER A 157 -21.84 -33.37 -4.09
N ARG A 158 -20.90 -33.53 -3.16
CA ARG A 158 -19.89 -34.60 -3.15
C ARG A 158 -19.76 -35.13 -1.72
N ILE A 159 -19.73 -36.45 -1.59
CA ILE A 159 -19.66 -37.14 -0.30
C ILE A 159 -18.60 -38.23 -0.44
N PRO A 160 -17.51 -38.18 0.35
CA PRO A 160 -16.49 -39.23 0.33
C PRO A 160 -17.05 -40.59 0.69
N VAL A 161 -16.65 -41.61 -0.07
CA VAL A 161 -16.96 -43.01 0.17
C VAL A 161 -15.73 -43.70 0.73
N TYR A 162 -15.90 -44.42 1.85
CA TYR A 162 -14.81 -45.13 2.50
C TYR A 162 -15.07 -46.63 2.56
N GLU A 163 -14.00 -47.42 2.66
CA GLU A 163 -14.06 -48.88 2.81
C GLU A 163 -13.41 -49.29 4.13
N GLU A 164 -14.14 -50.10 4.92
CA GLU A 164 -13.79 -50.52 6.29
C GLU A 164 -13.69 -49.39 7.32
N THR A 165 -12.78 -48.43 7.09
CA THR A 165 -12.50 -47.31 7.99
C THR A 165 -12.51 -45.98 7.24
N ILE A 166 -12.84 -44.89 7.94
CA ILE A 166 -12.89 -43.53 7.37
C ILE A 166 -11.50 -43.07 6.87
N ASP A 167 -10.42 -43.75 7.28
CA ASP A 167 -9.06 -43.48 6.81
C ASP A 167 -8.79 -44.01 5.40
N ASN A 168 -9.64 -44.91 4.89
CA ASN A 168 -9.52 -45.51 3.56
C ASN A 168 -10.62 -45.00 2.62
N ILE A 169 -10.42 -43.79 2.08
CA ILE A 169 -11.33 -43.17 1.10
C ILE A 169 -11.07 -43.78 -0.29
N ILE A 170 -12.11 -44.35 -0.90
CA ILE A 170 -12.05 -45.03 -2.21
C ILE A 170 -12.68 -44.22 -3.36
N GLY A 171 -13.42 -43.15 -3.07
CA GLY A 171 -14.06 -42.30 -4.09
C GLY A 171 -14.91 -41.17 -3.55
#